data_AF-A0A397DTQ6-F1
#
_entry.id   AF-A0A397DTQ6-F1
#
_cell.length_a   1.000
_cell.length_b   1.000
_cell.length_c   1.000
_cell.angle_alpha   90.00
_cell.angle_beta   90.00
_cell.angle_gamma   90.00
#
_symmetry.space_group_name_H-M   'P 1'
#
loop_
_entity.id
_entity.type
_entity.pdbx_description
1 polymer ?
#
loop_
_entity_poly.entity_id
_entity_poly.type
_entity_poly.pdbx_seq_one_letter_code
_entity_poly.pdbx_strand_id
1 'polypeptide(L)'
;MLALATSAQCNVNCLLEYAPVCGTNNKTYGNSCILKVDACLTNETIAVARPGRCECSPICTAEYSARCASNNVTYGNDCELKLAQCLDGTIKLLRRTVCTACNVACTKEYQPLCGSDGITYANRCELNNAACNINSTSSSLFSVFNGECSPPPSSTNSTVKPNSTTTSIVTPSPVATTVKSGTMTTVASSAVATLVCVGLLLVAP
;
A
#
# COMPACT_ATOMS: atom_id res chain seq x y z
N MET A 1 -1.95 31.35 -31.61
CA MET A 1 -2.34 30.01 -32.08
C MET A 1 -1.54 28.99 -31.29
N LEU A 2 -2.13 28.30 -30.32
CA LEU A 2 -1.50 27.10 -29.75
C LEU A 2 -1.68 25.99 -30.78
N ALA A 3 -0.57 25.47 -31.32
CA ALA A 3 -0.61 24.31 -32.19
C ALA A 3 -0.87 23.06 -31.32
N LEU A 4 -1.99 22.38 -31.56
CA LEU A 4 -2.23 21.05 -31.00
C LEU A 4 -1.24 20.08 -31.66
N ALA A 5 -0.55 19.27 -30.86
CA ALA A 5 0.41 18.30 -31.37
C ALA A 5 -0.34 17.23 -32.19
N THR A 6 0.15 16.93 -33.39
CA THR A 6 -0.41 15.84 -34.20
C THR A 6 0.11 14.49 -33.73
N SER A 7 -0.59 13.39 -34.04
CA SER A 7 -0.15 12.02 -33.70
C SER A 7 1.22 11.65 -34.28
N ALA A 8 1.75 12.43 -35.23
CA ALA A 8 3.08 12.23 -35.81
C ALA A 8 4.24 12.74 -34.91
N GLN A 9 3.97 13.62 -33.94
CA GLN A 9 4.98 14.10 -32.97
C GLN A 9 5.01 13.29 -31.68
N CYS A 10 3.92 12.61 -31.33
CA CYS A 10 3.77 11.90 -30.07
C CYS A 10 4.01 10.40 -30.26
N ASN A 11 4.88 9.79 -29.45
CA ASN A 11 5.04 8.34 -29.45
C ASN A 11 3.84 7.67 -28.78
N VAL A 12 2.89 7.20 -29.59
CA VAL A 12 1.65 6.55 -29.14
C VAL A 12 1.77 5.04 -28.90
N ASN A 13 2.96 4.46 -29.12
CA ASN A 13 3.18 3.03 -29.00
C ASN A 13 3.39 2.64 -27.52
N CYS A 14 2.30 2.37 -26.83
CA CYS A 14 2.31 1.86 -25.46
C CYS A 14 2.00 0.37 -25.42
N LEU A 15 2.70 -0.36 -24.55
CA LEU A 15 2.36 -1.74 -24.23
C LEU A 15 1.02 -1.78 -23.47
N LEU A 16 0.28 -2.89 -23.61
CA LEU A 16 -0.98 -3.14 -22.90
C LEU A 16 -0.80 -3.52 -21.42
N GLU A 17 0.30 -3.10 -20.80
CA GLU A 17 0.57 -3.33 -19.40
C GLU A 17 -0.31 -2.42 -18.54
N TYR A 18 -1.03 -3.00 -17.58
CA TYR A 18 -1.83 -2.25 -16.63
C TYR A 18 -1.04 -1.97 -15.35
N ALA A 19 -0.50 -0.75 -15.25
CA ALA A 19 0.28 -0.25 -14.12
C ALA A 19 -0.15 1.20 -13.83
N PRO A 20 -1.35 1.41 -13.24
CA PRO A 20 -2.01 2.70 -13.26
C PRO A 20 -1.21 3.78 -12.53
N VAL A 21 -1.34 5.01 -13.02
CA VAL A 21 -0.75 6.21 -12.41
C VAL A 21 -1.79 7.32 -12.33
N CYS A 22 -1.72 8.12 -11.26
CA CYS A 22 -2.49 9.34 -11.13
C CYS A 22 -1.66 10.50 -11.69
N GLY A 23 -2.21 11.22 -12.67
CA GLY A 23 -1.59 12.41 -13.22
C GLY A 23 -1.73 13.62 -12.29
N THR A 24 -0.87 14.63 -12.45
CA THR A 24 -0.98 15.93 -11.78
C THR A 24 -2.26 16.69 -12.13
N ASN A 25 -2.96 16.29 -13.19
CA ASN A 25 -4.28 16.74 -13.59
C ASN A 25 -5.44 15.95 -12.94
N ASN A 26 -5.16 15.12 -11.93
CA ASN A 26 -6.12 14.27 -11.23
C ASN A 26 -6.85 13.24 -12.12
N LYS A 27 -6.27 12.90 -13.28
CA LYS A 27 -6.77 11.85 -14.17
C LYS A 27 -5.97 10.55 -13.98
N THR A 28 -6.68 9.43 -13.97
CA THR A 28 -6.05 8.10 -13.89
C THR A 28 -5.67 7.61 -15.29
N TYR A 29 -4.43 7.18 -15.45
CA TYR A 29 -3.92 6.58 -16.67
C TYR A 29 -3.63 5.11 -16.46
N GLY A 30 -3.88 4.27 -17.48
CA GLY A 30 -3.65 2.82 -17.39
C GLY A 30 -2.18 2.45 -17.16
N ASN A 31 -1.26 3.30 -17.63
CA ASN A 31 0.17 3.27 -17.31
C ASN A 31 0.81 4.64 -17.60
N SER A 32 2.10 4.76 -17.24
CA SER A 32 2.88 5.99 -17.42
C SER A 32 3.12 6.35 -18.90
N CYS A 33 3.06 5.39 -19.82
CA CYS A 33 3.16 5.67 -21.26
C CYS A 33 1.92 6.41 -21.77
N ILE A 34 0.72 5.93 -21.44
CA ILE A 34 -0.54 6.58 -21.84
C ILE A 34 -0.65 7.99 -21.26
N LEU A 35 -0.13 8.24 -20.05
CA LEU A 35 -0.02 9.59 -19.48
C LEU A 35 0.84 10.50 -20.35
N LYS A 36 2.03 10.05 -20.77
CA LYS A 36 2.93 10.84 -21.63
C LYS A 36 2.32 11.13 -23.00
N VAL A 37 1.54 10.18 -23.54
CA VAL A 37 0.79 10.38 -24.78
C VAL A 37 -0.23 11.49 -24.61
N ASP A 38 -1.03 11.45 -23.54
CA ASP A 38 -2.04 12.50 -23.27
C ASP A 38 -1.36 13.86 -23.09
N ALA A 39 -0.30 13.94 -22.27
CA ALA A 39 0.49 15.15 -22.07
C ALA A 39 1.01 15.75 -23.38
N CYS A 40 1.49 14.89 -24.29
CA CYS A 40 1.96 15.31 -25.61
C CYS A 40 0.82 15.81 -26.50
N LEU A 41 -0.30 15.07 -26.58
CA LEU A 41 -1.43 15.39 -27.45
C LEU A 41 -2.18 16.65 -26.99
N THR A 42 -2.32 16.87 -25.68
CA THR A 42 -2.98 18.05 -25.11
C THR A 42 -2.04 19.25 -24.99
N ASN A 43 -0.73 19.04 -25.18
CA ASN A 43 0.31 20.03 -24.94
C ASN A 43 0.25 20.59 -23.50
N GLU A 44 -0.06 19.72 -22.53
CA GLU A 44 -0.11 20.02 -21.10
C GLU A 44 1.08 19.41 -20.35
N THR A 45 1.47 20.04 -19.24
CA THR A 45 2.51 19.53 -18.34
C THR A 45 1.93 18.54 -17.33
N ILE A 46 1.57 17.33 -17.81
CA ILE A 46 1.06 16.25 -16.98
C ILE A 46 2.23 15.38 -16.50
N ALA A 47 2.44 15.30 -15.19
CA ALA A 47 3.41 14.40 -14.57
C ALA A 47 2.69 13.32 -13.75
N VAL A 48 3.40 12.26 -13.37
CA VAL A 48 2.88 11.30 -12.39
C VAL A 48 2.86 11.99 -11.02
N ALA A 49 1.66 12.21 -10.48
CA ALA A 49 1.47 12.68 -9.11
C ALA A 49 1.75 11.56 -8.09
N ARG A 50 1.21 10.36 -8.35
CA ARG A 50 1.40 9.18 -7.50
C ARG A 50 1.14 7.88 -8.30
N PRO A 51 1.77 6.75 -7.94
CA PRO A 51 1.36 5.44 -8.42
C PRO A 51 -0.10 5.11 -8.05
N GLY A 52 -0.74 4.25 -8.86
CA GLY A 52 -2.12 3.84 -8.66
C GLY A 52 -3.14 4.78 -9.31
N ARG A 53 -4.42 4.52 -9.06
CA ARG A 53 -5.50 5.40 -9.51
C ARG A 53 -5.57 6.67 -8.65
N CYS A 54 -6.18 7.73 -9.17
CA CYS A 54 -6.42 8.94 -8.38
C CYS A 54 -7.45 8.69 -7.26
N GLU A 55 -8.48 7.89 -7.55
CA GLU A 55 -9.46 7.47 -6.56
C GLU A 55 -8.85 6.44 -5.58
N CYS A 56 -8.89 6.79 -4.30
CA CYS A 56 -8.50 5.92 -3.20
C CYS A 56 -9.75 5.25 -2.63
N SER A 57 -10.07 4.03 -3.08
CA SER A 57 -11.23 3.28 -2.59
C SER A 57 -10.88 1.84 -2.19
N PRO A 58 -10.03 1.64 -1.17
CA PRO A 58 -9.88 0.34 -0.56
C PRO A 58 -11.11 0.03 0.31
N ILE A 59 -11.62 -1.20 0.21
CA ILE A 59 -12.61 -1.72 1.16
C ILE A 59 -11.83 -2.23 2.37
N CYS A 60 -12.03 -1.59 3.53
CA CYS A 60 -11.35 -1.97 4.77
C CYS A 60 -12.27 -2.76 5.69
N THR A 61 -11.71 -3.82 6.29
CA THR A 61 -12.35 -4.52 7.42
C THR A 61 -12.14 -3.72 8.70
N ALA A 62 -12.99 -3.94 9.71
CA ALA A 62 -12.84 -3.34 11.04
C ALA A 62 -11.87 -4.12 11.95
N GLU A 63 -11.01 -4.96 11.38
CA GLU A 63 -10.00 -5.69 12.14
C GLU A 63 -8.98 -4.70 12.71
N TYR A 64 -8.71 -4.76 14.02
CA TYR A 64 -7.79 -3.85 14.67
C TYR A 64 -6.37 -4.42 14.72
N SER A 65 -5.46 -3.78 13.98
CA SER A 65 -4.03 -4.06 13.96
C SER A 65 -3.23 -2.75 13.79
N ALA A 66 -3.14 -1.98 14.87
CA ALA A 66 -2.66 -0.60 14.85
C ALA A 66 -1.35 -0.37 14.06
N ARG A 67 -1.29 0.78 13.38
CA ARG A 67 -0.15 1.25 12.60
C ARG A 67 0.16 2.70 12.95
N CYS A 68 1.37 2.98 13.42
CA CYS A 68 1.84 4.33 13.65
C CYS A 68 2.57 4.82 12.41
N ALA A 69 2.19 6.00 11.91
CA ALA A 69 2.77 6.57 10.71
C ALA A 69 3.60 7.84 10.98
N SER A 70 4.30 8.31 9.95
CA SER A 70 5.22 9.45 9.99
C SER A 70 4.54 10.78 10.34
N ASN A 71 3.22 10.88 10.18
CA ASN A 71 2.42 12.02 10.61
C ASN A 71 1.96 11.92 12.09
N ASN A 72 2.53 11.00 12.86
CA ASN A 72 2.19 10.72 14.26
C ASN A 72 0.71 10.32 14.48
N VAL A 73 0.06 9.77 13.45
CA VAL A 73 -1.30 9.24 13.52
C VAL A 73 -1.27 7.71 13.64
N THR A 74 -2.14 7.19 14.49
CA THR A 74 -2.42 5.76 14.59
C THR A 74 -3.57 5.40 13.67
N TYR A 75 -3.32 4.54 12.70
CA TYR A 75 -4.35 3.92 11.86
C TYR A 75 -4.75 2.58 12.46
N GLY A 76 -6.03 2.24 12.38
CA GLY A 76 -6.61 1.04 12.99
C GLY A 76 -6.04 -0.24 12.41
N ASN A 77 -5.69 -0.24 11.12
CA ASN A 77 -5.06 -1.37 10.43
C ASN A 77 -4.27 -0.95 9.19
N ASP A 78 -3.67 -1.93 8.52
CA ASP A 78 -2.93 -1.73 7.26
C ASP A 78 -3.79 -1.13 6.14
N CYS A 79 -5.09 -1.45 6.09
CA CYS A 79 -5.97 -0.93 5.04
C CYS A 79 -6.21 0.57 5.22
N GLU A 80 -6.53 1.00 6.44
CA GLU A 80 -6.70 2.41 6.79
C GLU A 80 -5.41 3.21 6.56
N LEU A 81 -4.25 2.66 6.93
CA LEU A 81 -2.98 3.30 6.61
C LEU A 81 -2.77 3.42 5.09
N LYS A 82 -3.02 2.35 4.32
CA LYS A 82 -2.89 2.39 2.85
C LYS A 82 -3.83 3.39 2.21
N LEU A 83 -5.03 3.57 2.75
CA LEU A 83 -5.95 4.63 2.32
C LEU A 83 -5.31 6.00 2.53
N ALA A 84 -4.76 6.26 3.73
CA ALA A 84 -4.10 7.52 4.02
C ALA A 84 -2.85 7.75 3.15
N GLN A 85 -2.03 6.72 2.92
CA GLN A 85 -0.88 6.76 2.03
C GLN A 85 -1.28 6.97 0.57
N CYS A 86 -2.43 6.44 0.19
CA CYS A 86 -3.03 6.75 -1.09
C CYS A 86 -3.39 8.22 -1.13
N LEU A 87 -4.04 8.81 -0.13
CA LEU A 87 -4.36 10.24 -0.19
C LEU A 87 -3.12 11.14 -0.13
N ASP A 88 -2.16 10.78 0.70
CA ASP A 88 -0.90 11.50 0.92
C ASP A 88 0.29 10.51 0.90
N GLY A 89 1.02 10.50 -0.22
CA GLY A 89 2.17 9.62 -0.43
C GLY A 89 3.38 9.90 0.47
N THR A 90 3.36 11.00 1.23
CA THR A 90 4.41 11.33 2.20
C THR A 90 4.26 10.54 3.51
N ILE A 91 3.08 9.98 3.77
CA ILE A 91 2.81 9.16 4.96
C ILE A 91 3.55 7.82 4.84
N LYS A 92 4.42 7.52 5.79
CA LYS A 92 5.17 6.26 5.88
C LYS A 92 4.80 5.50 7.14
N LEU A 93 4.78 4.17 7.08
CA LEU A 93 4.67 3.35 8.29
C LEU A 93 5.95 3.52 9.10
N LEU A 94 5.82 3.99 10.35
CA LEU A 94 6.93 3.99 11.30
C LEU A 94 7.02 2.63 11.97
N ARG A 95 5.92 2.18 12.60
CA ARG A 95 5.88 0.93 13.37
C ARG A 95 4.49 0.31 13.40
N ARG A 96 4.45 -1.03 13.56
CA ARG A 96 3.22 -1.83 13.63
C ARG A 96 2.63 -1.89 15.04
N THR A 97 2.34 -0.72 15.58
CA THR A 97 1.65 -0.53 16.87
C THR A 97 1.07 0.88 16.90
N VAL A 98 0.37 1.25 17.97
CA VAL A 98 -0.10 2.62 18.20
C VAL A 98 1.07 3.61 18.26
N CYS A 99 0.83 4.87 17.95
CA CYS A 99 1.81 5.93 18.18
C CYS A 99 1.97 6.19 19.69
N THR A 100 3.21 6.38 20.08
CA THR A 100 3.69 6.73 21.42
C THR A 100 4.84 7.72 21.24
N ALA A 101 5.28 8.36 22.32
CA ALA A 101 6.49 9.17 22.26
C ALA A 101 7.69 8.36 21.75
N CYS A 102 8.55 9.03 21.00
CA CYS A 102 9.83 8.52 20.53
C CYS A 102 10.92 8.79 21.57
N ASN A 103 12.01 8.03 21.52
CA ASN A 103 13.16 8.18 22.42
C ASN A 103 12.77 8.09 23.90
N VAL A 104 11.84 7.19 24.23
CA VAL A 104 11.45 6.92 25.61
C VAL A 104 12.47 6.02 26.31
N ALA A 105 12.61 6.15 27.63
CA ALA A 105 13.43 5.22 28.40
C ALA A 105 12.83 3.81 28.34
N CYS A 106 13.66 2.83 27.98
CA CYS A 106 13.27 1.42 27.90
C CYS A 106 13.68 0.65 29.15
N THR A 107 12.90 -0.37 29.50
CA THR A 107 13.30 -1.40 30.47
C THR A 107 14.48 -2.20 29.92
N LYS A 108 15.25 -2.84 30.81
CA LYS A 108 16.37 -3.73 30.45
C LYS A 108 15.95 -5.19 30.32
N GLU A 109 14.66 -5.46 30.14
CA GLU A 109 14.20 -6.82 29.91
C GLU A 109 14.68 -7.32 28.55
N TYR A 110 15.15 -8.57 28.50
CA TYR A 110 15.67 -9.17 27.28
C TYR A 110 14.59 -10.08 26.65
N GLN A 111 13.88 -9.53 25.68
CA GLN A 111 12.88 -10.21 24.85
C GLN A 111 13.18 -9.86 23.38
N PRO A 112 14.23 -10.47 22.80
CA PRO A 112 14.83 -9.97 21.57
C PRO A 112 13.88 -10.08 20.38
N LEU A 113 14.02 -9.14 19.45
CA LEU A 113 13.28 -9.09 18.20
C LEU A 113 14.25 -8.86 17.05
N CYS A 114 14.13 -9.64 15.97
CA CYS A 114 14.87 -9.39 14.75
C CYS A 114 14.13 -8.34 13.93
N GLY A 115 14.75 -7.19 13.72
CA GLY A 115 14.25 -6.11 12.87
C GLY A 115 14.31 -6.47 11.39
N SER A 116 13.51 -5.77 10.58
CA SER A 116 13.52 -5.87 9.12
C SER A 116 14.81 -5.35 8.48
N ASP A 117 15.64 -4.68 9.25
CA ASP A 117 17.00 -4.26 8.92
C ASP A 117 18.07 -5.30 9.29
N GLY A 118 17.67 -6.47 9.82
CA GLY A 118 18.59 -7.52 10.23
C GLY A 118 19.30 -7.25 11.56
N ILE A 119 18.85 -6.25 12.33
CA ILE A 119 19.38 -5.93 13.66
C ILE A 119 18.54 -6.59 14.75
N THR A 120 19.20 -7.21 15.73
CA THR A 120 18.55 -7.69 16.95
C THR A 120 18.33 -6.51 17.92
N TYR A 121 17.08 -6.24 18.28
CA TYR A 121 16.71 -5.28 19.32
C TYR A 121 16.45 -6.01 20.63
N ALA A 122 16.95 -5.50 21.76
CA ALA A 122 16.87 -6.22 23.04
C ALA A 122 15.42 -6.42 23.51
N ASN A 123 14.53 -5.49 23.14
CA ASN A 123 13.09 -5.59 23.37
C ASN A 123 12.31 -4.70 22.39
N ARG A 124 10.98 -4.76 22.50
CA ARG A 124 10.03 -4.00 21.68
C ARG A 124 10.22 -2.48 21.80
N CYS A 125 10.57 -1.99 22.99
CA CYS A 125 10.74 -0.56 23.23
C CYS A 125 11.93 -0.02 22.42
N GLU A 126 13.07 -0.72 22.45
CA GLU A 126 14.24 -0.34 21.66
C GLU A 126 13.98 -0.36 20.15
N LEU A 127 13.28 -1.39 19.66
CA LEU A 127 12.83 -1.45 18.26
C LEU A 127 11.93 -0.26 17.89
N ASN A 128 10.98 0.09 18.75
CA ASN A 128 10.06 1.21 18.51
C ASN A 128 10.80 2.56 18.51
N ASN A 129 11.78 2.75 19.39
CA ASN A 129 12.61 3.96 19.40
C ASN A 129 13.45 4.07 18.12
N ALA A 130 14.03 2.97 17.64
CA ALA A 130 14.73 2.95 16.36
C ALA A 130 13.79 3.26 15.18
N ALA A 131 12.58 2.71 15.21
CA ALA A 131 11.55 2.91 14.18
C ALA A 131 10.95 4.32 14.18
N CYS A 132 11.17 5.11 15.23
CA CYS A 132 10.83 6.52 15.25
C CYS A 132 11.82 7.39 14.49
N ASN A 133 13.08 6.97 14.46
CA ASN A 133 14.19 7.77 13.93
C ASN A 133 14.55 7.39 12.49
N ILE A 134 13.77 6.51 11.85
CA ILE A 134 13.91 6.24 10.41
C ILE A 134 13.54 7.50 9.63
N ASN A 135 14.57 8.18 9.11
CA ASN A 135 14.41 9.23 8.12
C ASN A 135 13.62 8.70 6.93
N SER A 136 12.89 9.60 6.24
CA SER A 136 11.97 9.32 5.13
C SER A 136 12.53 8.51 3.95
N THR A 137 13.84 8.21 3.95
CA THR A 137 14.57 7.43 2.94
C THR A 137 14.78 5.95 3.31
N SER A 138 14.51 5.54 4.55
CA SER A 138 14.69 4.16 5.00
C SER A 138 13.37 3.38 5.02
N SER A 139 13.43 2.12 4.59
CA SER A 139 12.32 1.17 4.67
C SER A 139 11.75 1.13 6.10
N SER A 140 10.42 0.99 6.21
CA SER A 140 9.73 0.85 7.50
C SER A 140 10.38 -0.22 8.38
N LEU A 141 10.67 0.10 9.64
CA LEU A 141 11.29 -0.81 10.60
C LEU A 141 10.22 -1.58 11.38
N PHE A 142 10.27 -2.90 11.34
CA PHE A 142 9.35 -3.77 12.07
C PHE A 142 10.03 -5.08 12.47
N SER A 143 9.48 -5.79 13.46
CA SER A 143 9.96 -7.13 13.80
C SER A 143 9.58 -8.14 12.70
N VAL A 144 10.57 -8.85 12.18
CA VAL A 144 10.41 -9.99 11.26
C VAL A 144 10.28 -11.30 12.03
N PHE A 145 11.00 -11.43 13.15
CA PHE A 145 11.04 -12.65 13.95
C PHE A 145 11.12 -12.32 15.45
N ASN A 146 10.48 -13.16 16.28
CA ASN A 146 10.62 -13.11 17.73
C ASN A 146 11.84 -13.92 18.14
N GLY A 147 12.89 -13.25 18.59
CA GLY A 147 14.21 -13.80 18.78
C GLY A 147 15.29 -12.95 18.11
N GLU A 148 16.53 -13.37 18.24
CA GLU A 148 17.67 -12.71 17.61
C GLU A 148 17.71 -13.00 16.10
N CYS A 149 18.33 -12.11 15.32
CA CYS A 149 18.60 -12.37 13.90
C CYS A 149 19.64 -13.50 13.74
N SER A 150 19.49 -14.30 12.68
CA SER A 150 20.42 -15.40 12.34
C SER A 150 20.87 -15.31 10.87
N PRO A 151 22.19 -15.36 10.58
CA PRO A 151 23.30 -15.32 11.55
C PRO A 151 23.32 -13.97 12.30
N PRO A 152 23.89 -13.91 13.52
CA PRO A 152 23.99 -12.66 14.26
C PRO A 152 24.66 -11.60 13.38
N PRO A 153 24.22 -10.33 13.42
CA PRO A 153 24.79 -9.27 12.60
C PRO A 153 26.28 -9.16 12.93
N SER A 154 27.11 -9.70 12.05
CA SER A 154 28.55 -9.82 12.21
C SER A 154 29.15 -8.44 12.47
N SER A 155 29.90 -8.35 13.56
CA SER A 155 30.90 -7.32 13.81
C SER A 155 31.56 -6.85 12.51
N THR A 156 31.52 -5.54 12.29
CA THR A 156 32.22 -4.83 11.22
C THR A 156 33.63 -5.37 10.99
N ASN A 157 33.88 -6.04 9.86
CA ASN A 157 34.80 -5.63 8.80
C ASN A 157 34.91 -6.76 7.77
N SER A 158 34.40 -6.57 6.56
CA SER A 158 34.74 -7.42 5.42
C SER A 158 34.51 -6.67 4.13
N THR A 159 35.61 -6.21 3.55
CA THR A 159 35.79 -6.00 2.12
C THR A 159 35.18 -7.19 1.36
N VAL A 160 34.02 -6.98 0.74
CA VAL A 160 33.48 -7.95 -0.22
C VAL A 160 34.33 -7.85 -1.48
N LYS A 161 35.27 -8.78 -1.64
CA LYS A 161 35.82 -9.13 -2.96
C LYS A 161 34.73 -9.88 -3.72
N PRO A 162 34.43 -9.56 -4.99
CA PRO A 162 33.52 -10.37 -5.76
C PRO A 162 34.24 -11.65 -6.14
N ASN A 163 33.72 -12.80 -5.72
CA ASN A 163 33.85 -13.97 -6.57
C ASN A 163 32.62 -14.86 -6.50
N SER A 164 32.01 -14.95 -7.67
CA SER A 164 31.01 -15.89 -8.14
C SER A 164 31.29 -17.33 -7.73
N THR A 165 30.28 -18.05 -7.23
CA THR A 165 29.94 -19.40 -7.75
C THR A 165 28.48 -19.78 -7.42
N THR A 166 27.63 -19.71 -8.44
CA THR A 166 26.66 -20.73 -8.91
C THR A 166 25.70 -21.42 -7.91
N THR A 167 24.43 -20.98 -8.00
CA THR A 167 23.19 -21.78 -8.18
C THR A 167 22.73 -22.77 -7.10
N SER A 168 21.57 -22.45 -6.51
CA SER A 168 20.38 -23.32 -6.53
C SER A 168 19.12 -22.50 -6.30
N ILE A 169 18.35 -22.33 -7.38
CA ILE A 169 17.02 -21.75 -7.37
C ILE A 169 16.09 -22.84 -6.82
N VAL A 170 15.59 -22.68 -5.61
CA VAL A 170 14.45 -23.47 -5.14
C VAL A 170 13.20 -22.77 -5.62
N THR A 171 12.60 -23.28 -6.69
CA THR A 171 11.24 -22.93 -7.10
C THR A 171 10.25 -23.55 -6.10
N PRO A 172 9.30 -22.79 -5.53
CA PRO A 172 8.17 -23.41 -4.86
C PRO A 172 7.23 -24.02 -5.92
N SER A 173 6.99 -25.32 -5.78
CA SER A 173 6.02 -26.09 -6.54
C SER A 173 4.60 -25.52 -6.37
N PRO A 174 3.75 -25.49 -7.42
CA PRO A 174 2.37 -25.04 -7.30
C PRO A 174 1.54 -26.06 -6.52
N VAL A 175 0.99 -25.64 -5.37
CA VAL A 175 -0.10 -26.37 -4.71
C VAL A 175 -1.35 -26.22 -5.57
N ALA A 176 -1.81 -27.33 -6.14
CA ALA A 176 -3.07 -27.42 -6.85
C ALA A 176 -4.23 -27.37 -5.84
N THR A 177 -4.88 -26.21 -5.72
CA THR A 177 -6.17 -26.10 -5.02
C THR A 177 -7.29 -26.43 -6.00
N THR A 178 -7.96 -27.56 -5.80
CA THR A 178 -9.11 -28.01 -6.58
C THR A 178 -10.30 -27.08 -6.32
N VAL A 179 -10.72 -26.31 -7.33
CA VAL A 179 -12.00 -25.59 -7.29
C VAL A 179 -13.10 -26.59 -7.60
N LYS A 180 -13.93 -26.91 -6.61
CA LYS A 180 -15.13 -27.73 -6.80
C LYS A 180 -16.20 -26.86 -7.47
N SER A 181 -16.57 -27.22 -8.70
CA SER A 181 -17.64 -26.60 -9.48
C SER A 181 -18.97 -26.76 -8.74
N GLY A 182 -19.54 -25.64 -8.27
CA GLY A 182 -20.88 -25.57 -7.69
C GLY A 182 -21.87 -25.09 -8.76
N THR A 183 -22.89 -25.90 -9.00
CA THR A 183 -23.95 -25.68 -9.99
C THR A 183 -24.76 -24.42 -9.70
N MET A 184 -24.88 -23.53 -10.71
CA MET A 184 -25.89 -22.46 -10.72
C MET A 184 -27.28 -23.09 -10.75
N THR A 185 -28.03 -22.95 -9.67
CA THR A 185 -29.47 -23.24 -9.68
C THR A 185 -30.20 -21.91 -9.79
N THR A 186 -30.87 -21.72 -10.92
CA THR A 186 -31.74 -20.57 -11.19
C THR A 186 -33.02 -20.72 -10.37
N VAL A 187 -33.31 -19.75 -9.50
CA VAL A 187 -34.68 -19.52 -9.01
C VAL A 187 -35.16 -18.20 -9.56
N ALA A 188 -36.00 -18.30 -10.58
CA ALA A 188 -36.91 -17.24 -10.99
C ALA A 188 -38.06 -17.19 -9.98
N SER A 189 -38.40 -16.00 -9.50
CA SER A 189 -39.80 -15.66 -9.19
C SER A 189 -39.98 -14.15 -9.12
N SER A 190 -40.54 -13.66 -10.21
CA SER A 190 -41.37 -12.47 -10.29
C SER A 190 -42.54 -12.53 -9.30
N ALA A 191 -42.81 -11.43 -8.60
CA ALA A 191 -44.16 -11.07 -8.20
C ALA A 191 -44.27 -9.55 -7.98
N VAL A 192 -45.17 -8.97 -8.75
CA VAL A 192 -45.64 -7.58 -8.72
C VAL A 192 -46.66 -7.45 -7.59
N ALA A 193 -46.61 -6.38 -6.81
CA ALA A 193 -47.79 -5.89 -6.08
C ALA A 193 -47.66 -4.39 -5.77
N THR A 194 -48.24 -3.59 -6.66
CA THR A 194 -48.75 -2.24 -6.41
C THR A 194 -49.73 -2.24 -5.24
N LEU A 195 -49.60 -1.31 -4.29
CA LEU A 195 -50.79 -0.78 -3.61
C LEU A 195 -50.62 0.72 -3.32
N VAL A 196 -51.44 1.47 -4.06
CA VAL A 196 -51.83 2.86 -3.84
C VAL A 196 -52.83 2.90 -2.68
N CYS A 197 -52.72 3.87 -1.76
CA CYS A 197 -53.82 4.74 -1.33
C CYS A 197 -53.36 5.66 -0.16
N VAL A 198 -53.36 6.98 -0.36
CA VAL A 198 -54.32 7.98 0.18
C VAL A 198 -54.05 8.29 1.67
N GLY A 199 -53.93 9.53 2.15
CA GLY A 199 -54.24 10.83 1.58
C GLY A 199 -53.95 11.95 2.58
N LEU A 200 -54.10 13.16 2.08
CA LEU A 200 -53.82 14.47 2.65
C LEU A 200 -55.00 14.96 3.53
N LEU A 201 -54.69 15.76 4.58
CA LEU A 201 -55.52 16.77 5.29
C LEU A 201 -56.73 16.35 6.15
N LEU A 202 -56.76 16.85 7.41
CA LEU A 202 -57.83 17.65 8.11
C LEU A 202 -57.57 17.59 9.64
N VAL A 203 -57.14 18.68 10.31
CA VAL A 203 -57.90 19.74 11.04
C VAL A 203 -58.35 19.38 12.49
N ALA A 204 -57.96 20.26 13.45
CA ALA A 204 -58.61 20.66 14.73
C ALA A 204 -58.56 19.71 15.96
N PRO A 205 -58.74 20.22 17.21
CA PRO A 205 -59.27 21.53 17.64
C PRO A 205 -58.28 22.52 18.24
#